data_AF-A0A3Q3JHM0-F1
#
_entry.id   AF-A0A3Q3JHM0-F1
#
_cell.length_a   1.000
_cell.length_b   1.000
_cell.length_c   1.000
_cell.angle_alpha   90.00
_cell.angle_beta   90.00
_cell.angle_gamma   90.00
#
_symmetry.space_group_name_H-M   'P 1'
#
loop_
_entity.id
_entity.type
_entity.pdbx_description
1 polymer ?
#
loop_
_entity_poly.entity_id
_entity_poly.type
_entity_poly.pdbx_seq_one_letter_code
_entity_poly.pdbx_strand_id
1 'polypeptide(L)'
;MSEEEVINCTISHEIHQYVFSCVYIIVLMVGIPSNLYSLYHATLQLKQKNELGVYLLNLTVSDLLYLMSLPLWLQYFFQGDDWRHREWLCQLSGFLLYENIYISIGFLCCISLDRYLAVVHPLRFTSLRSMKAAWIVSAIIWMKEIAVGVVFFRHKELSTDRTNQSVCFEHYPMQPWEYPINYYRFTIGFMFPLAILSISYLCVLRAVGRSAGTQPDQKTRIRQLVSSTILIFLVCFSPYHVFLLVRTLLERDCNFITGIFNYYHLSLLLTTLNCVADPALYCFVSESARHGLYRFIFRPIIRILCCCCRRGNVSPSNPATDSHEVATDENNGYPTVTLLTLNNVKTDSASQNTTLATQTDEKDNISSDAHNHRPSDKCVDSDGESSCVIAIEEQSQKTESTGEVDKSTS
;
A
#
# COMPACT_ATOMS: atom_id res chain seq x y z
N MET A 1 -33.98 -1.37 42.23
CA MET A 1 -33.32 -0.77 41.06
C MET A 1 -31.89 -0.54 41.50
N SER A 2 -31.03 -1.51 41.21
CA SER A 2 -29.62 -1.48 41.63
C SER A 2 -28.93 -0.30 40.97
N GLU A 3 -28.31 0.54 41.78
CA GLU A 3 -27.36 1.56 41.35
C GLU A 3 -26.29 0.84 40.53
N GLU A 4 -26.25 1.09 39.22
CA GLU A 4 -25.10 0.70 38.40
C GLU A 4 -23.89 1.45 38.96
N GLU A 5 -23.01 0.70 39.62
CA GLU A 5 -21.70 1.17 40.07
C GLU A 5 -20.91 1.57 38.82
N VAL A 6 -21.03 2.83 38.41
CA VAL A 6 -20.25 3.39 37.31
C VAL A 6 -18.80 3.42 37.78
N ILE A 7 -18.03 2.43 37.33
CA ILE A 7 -16.58 2.33 37.57
C ILE A 7 -15.92 3.54 36.89
N ASN A 8 -15.78 4.63 37.65
CA ASN A 8 -15.24 5.90 37.18
C ASN A 8 -13.75 6.00 37.51
N CYS A 9 -12.90 5.57 36.59
CA CYS A 9 -11.44 5.60 36.72
C CYS A 9 -10.88 6.95 36.25
N THR A 10 -9.76 7.40 36.83
CA THR A 10 -9.03 8.58 36.33
C THR A 10 -7.86 8.09 35.49
N ILE A 11 -7.83 8.47 34.21
CA ILE A 11 -6.78 8.07 33.27
C ILE A 11 -5.94 9.30 32.92
N SER A 12 -4.61 9.18 32.93
CA SER A 12 -3.70 10.26 32.55
C SER A 12 -3.41 10.21 31.05
N HIS A 13 -3.81 11.23 30.29
CA HIS A 13 -3.62 11.28 28.84
C HIS A 13 -2.34 12.00 28.39
N GLU A 14 -1.43 12.36 29.30
CA GLU A 14 -0.25 13.19 28.97
C GLU A 14 0.67 12.60 27.89
N ILE A 15 0.75 11.26 27.80
CA ILE A 15 1.54 10.57 26.77
C ILE A 15 0.93 10.75 25.37
N HIS A 16 -0.40 10.84 25.28
CA HIS A 16 -1.12 10.94 24.01
C HIS A 16 -0.76 12.23 23.28
N GLN A 17 -0.81 13.37 23.98
CA GLN A 17 -0.60 14.68 23.37
C GLN A 17 0.75 14.81 22.64
N TYR A 18 1.82 14.23 23.18
CA TYR A 18 3.16 14.31 22.57
C TYR A 18 3.44 13.15 21.62
N VAL A 19 3.32 11.90 22.10
CA VAL A 19 3.76 10.73 21.33
C VAL A 19 2.85 10.49 20.13
N PHE A 20 1.53 10.56 20.31
CA PHE A 20 0.58 10.24 19.25
C PHE A 20 0.59 11.34 18.20
N SER A 21 0.61 12.60 18.63
CA SER A 21 0.73 13.74 17.71
C SER A 21 1.99 13.66 16.86
N CYS A 22 3.14 13.38 17.46
CA CYS A 22 4.40 13.23 16.72
C CYS A 22 4.33 12.09 15.69
N VAL A 23 3.83 10.92 16.08
CA VAL A 23 3.73 9.77 15.17
C VAL A 23 2.70 10.03 14.07
N TYR A 24 1.52 10.56 14.36
CA TYR A 24 0.51 10.86 13.35
C TYR A 24 0.97 11.93 12.37
N ILE A 25 1.73 12.95 12.81
CA ILE A 25 2.36 13.91 11.90
C ILE A 25 3.34 13.20 10.96
N ILE A 26 4.19 12.31 11.47
CA ILE A 26 5.13 11.54 10.65
C ILE A 26 4.37 10.66 9.65
N VAL A 27 3.35 9.93 10.11
CA VAL A 27 2.50 9.09 9.26
C VAL A 27 1.82 9.91 8.18
N LEU A 28 1.31 11.10 8.49
CA LEU A 28 0.70 11.98 7.49
C LEU A 28 1.72 12.47 6.45
N MET A 29 2.87 12.96 6.92
CA MET A 29 3.94 13.52 6.09
C MET A 29 4.60 12.50 5.17
N VAL A 30 4.74 11.25 5.62
CA VAL A 30 5.33 10.18 4.83
C VAL A 30 4.26 9.42 4.04
N GLY A 31 3.16 9.08 4.71
CA GLY A 31 2.08 8.25 4.21
C GLY A 31 1.33 8.85 3.03
N ILE A 32 1.02 10.15 3.03
CA ILE A 32 0.31 10.74 1.88
C ILE A 32 1.17 10.69 0.61
N PRO A 33 2.41 11.21 0.58
CA PRO A 33 3.26 11.12 -0.60
C PRO A 33 3.52 9.67 -1.04
N SER A 34 3.75 8.75 -0.10
CA SER A 34 4.06 7.36 -0.43
C SER A 34 2.86 6.64 -1.01
N ASN A 35 1.67 6.83 -0.46
CA ASN A 35 0.47 6.19 -0.98
C ASN A 35 0.00 6.79 -2.30
N LEU A 36 0.16 8.10 -2.52
CA LEU A 36 -0.11 8.70 -3.84
C LEU A 36 0.85 8.14 -4.92
N TYR A 37 2.12 7.95 -4.57
CA TYR A 37 3.09 7.33 -5.49
C TYR A 37 2.78 5.86 -5.74
N SER A 38 2.43 5.11 -4.69
CA SER A 38 1.99 3.71 -4.79
C SER A 38 0.71 3.56 -5.61
N LEU A 39 -0.24 4.48 -5.47
CA LEU A 39 -1.47 4.54 -6.25
C LEU A 39 -1.16 4.67 -7.74
N TYR A 40 -0.23 5.55 -8.13
CA TYR A 40 0.23 5.65 -9.52
C TYR A 40 0.74 4.30 -10.05
N HIS A 41 1.61 3.61 -9.31
CA HIS A 41 2.11 2.29 -9.73
C HIS A 41 1.05 1.20 -9.72
N ALA A 42 0.12 1.22 -8.78
CA ALA A 42 -1.03 0.32 -8.76
C ALA A 42 -1.87 0.47 -10.04
N THR A 43 -2.13 1.71 -10.47
CA THR A 43 -2.86 1.96 -11.72
C THR A 43 -2.10 1.48 -12.96
N LEU A 44 -0.76 1.55 -12.95
CA LEU A 44 0.05 1.02 -14.04
C LEU A 44 -0.03 -0.51 -14.12
N GLN A 45 0.05 -1.20 -12.97
CA GLN A 45 -0.14 -2.65 -12.88
C GLN A 45 -1.55 -3.06 -13.34
N LEU A 46 -2.56 -2.27 -12.98
CA LEU A 46 -3.93 -2.50 -13.44
C LEU A 46 -4.05 -2.37 -14.97
N LYS A 47 -3.41 -1.38 -15.58
CA LYS A 47 -3.36 -1.21 -17.05
C LYS A 47 -2.65 -2.38 -17.73
N GLN A 48 -1.67 -2.99 -17.06
CA GLN A 48 -0.98 -4.21 -17.52
C GLN A 48 -1.79 -5.49 -17.28
N LYS A 49 -3.03 -5.39 -16.78
CA LYS A 49 -3.91 -6.52 -16.44
C LYS A 49 -3.28 -7.50 -15.42
N ASN A 50 -2.48 -6.97 -14.50
CA ASN A 50 -1.93 -7.74 -13.39
C ASN A 50 -2.91 -7.75 -12.21
N GLU A 51 -3.31 -8.94 -11.78
CA GLU A 51 -4.24 -9.15 -10.66
C GLU A 51 -3.73 -8.54 -9.35
N LEU A 52 -2.40 -8.56 -9.13
CA LEU A 52 -1.76 -7.94 -7.98
C LEU A 52 -2.01 -6.42 -7.93
N GLY A 53 -2.13 -5.77 -9.10
CA GLY A 53 -2.44 -4.36 -9.20
C GLY A 53 -3.80 -3.99 -8.59
N VAL A 54 -4.77 -4.91 -8.59
CA VAL A 54 -6.09 -4.69 -7.97
C VAL A 54 -5.96 -4.68 -6.44
N TYR A 55 -5.26 -5.64 -5.85
CA TYR A 55 -5.09 -5.70 -4.39
C TYR A 55 -4.29 -4.50 -3.88
N LEU A 56 -3.21 -4.16 -4.58
CA LEU A 56 -2.40 -2.98 -4.29
C LEU A 56 -3.21 -1.69 -4.42
N LEU A 57 -4.04 -1.54 -5.45
CA LEU A 57 -4.90 -0.37 -5.61
C LEU A 57 -5.82 -0.19 -4.40
N ASN A 58 -6.53 -1.24 -4.01
CA ASN A 58 -7.47 -1.16 -2.91
C ASN A 58 -6.78 -0.93 -1.56
N LEU A 59 -5.60 -1.52 -1.34
CA LEU A 59 -4.76 -1.26 -0.17
C LEU A 59 -4.43 0.25 -0.06
N THR A 60 -3.89 0.85 -1.13
CA THR A 60 -3.58 2.30 -1.14
C THR A 60 -4.80 3.18 -0.99
N VAL A 61 -5.96 2.79 -1.52
CA VAL A 61 -7.20 3.55 -1.34
C VAL A 61 -7.61 3.54 0.12
N SER A 62 -7.55 2.40 0.79
CA SER A 62 -7.85 2.30 2.22
C SER A 62 -6.91 3.14 3.08
N ASP A 63 -5.60 3.12 2.78
CA ASP A 63 -4.60 3.95 3.46
C ASP A 63 -4.89 5.44 3.28
N LEU A 64 -5.18 5.88 2.05
CA LEU A 64 -5.50 7.30 1.79
C LEU A 64 -6.79 7.74 2.49
N LEU A 65 -7.80 6.89 2.56
CA LEU A 65 -9.05 7.19 3.29
C LEU A 65 -8.79 7.42 4.78
N TYR A 66 -7.96 6.59 5.42
CA TYR A 66 -7.58 6.79 6.82
C TYR A 66 -6.66 7.99 7.02
N LEU A 67 -5.68 8.20 6.15
CA LEU A 67 -4.80 9.38 6.20
C LEU A 67 -5.59 10.69 6.14
N MET A 68 -6.74 10.72 5.45
CA MET A 68 -7.64 11.87 5.44
C MET A 68 -8.35 12.14 6.78
N SER A 69 -8.48 11.15 7.67
CA SER A 69 -9.08 11.34 9.00
C SER A 69 -8.06 11.76 10.06
N LEU A 70 -6.77 11.50 9.85
CA LEU A 70 -5.68 11.89 10.78
C LEU A 70 -5.67 13.36 11.21
N PRO A 71 -6.00 14.36 10.37
CA PRO A 71 -6.09 15.75 10.83
C PRO A 71 -7.11 15.96 11.95
N LEU A 72 -8.22 15.22 11.95
CA LEU A 72 -9.23 15.28 13.02
C LEU A 72 -8.69 14.69 14.32
N TRP A 73 -7.96 13.56 14.23
CA TRP A 73 -7.28 12.97 15.38
C TRP A 73 -6.19 13.88 15.96
N LEU A 74 -5.38 14.50 15.10
CA LEU A 74 -4.36 15.47 15.54
C LEU A 74 -5.00 16.65 16.28
N GLN A 75 -6.12 17.16 15.77
CA GLN A 75 -6.84 18.23 16.44
C GLN A 75 -7.38 17.79 17.81
N TYR A 76 -7.90 16.56 17.92
CA TYR A 76 -8.33 15.98 19.19
C TYR A 76 -7.18 15.93 20.21
N PHE A 77 -6.02 15.39 19.84
CA PHE A 77 -4.86 15.32 20.73
C PHE A 77 -4.32 16.71 21.12
N PHE A 78 -4.30 17.68 20.20
CA PHE A 78 -3.88 19.05 20.53
C PHE A 78 -4.85 19.81 21.43
N GLN A 79 -6.11 19.38 21.51
CA GLN A 79 -7.12 19.95 22.40
C GLN A 79 -7.15 19.26 23.77
N GLY A 80 -6.14 18.43 24.08
CA GLY A 80 -6.04 17.71 25.34
C GLY A 80 -7.09 16.61 25.44
N ASP A 81 -7.28 15.86 24.35
CA ASP A 81 -8.23 14.75 24.26
C ASP A 81 -9.69 15.18 24.48
N ASP A 82 -10.01 16.42 24.07
CA ASP A 82 -11.36 16.98 24.08
C ASP A 82 -11.92 17.07 22.65
N TRP A 83 -12.86 16.18 22.31
CA TRP A 83 -13.51 16.11 21.02
C TRP A 83 -14.58 17.20 20.89
N ARG A 84 -14.22 18.33 20.27
CA ARG A 84 -15.12 19.47 20.06
C ARG A 84 -15.92 19.43 18.77
N HIS A 85 -15.66 18.45 17.91
CA HIS A 85 -16.38 18.28 16.65
C HIS A 85 -17.71 17.56 16.87
N ARG A 86 -18.54 17.49 15.82
CA ARG A 86 -19.80 16.74 15.88
C ARG A 86 -19.54 15.25 16.08
N GLU A 87 -20.47 14.57 16.75
CA GLU A 87 -20.40 13.12 17.03
C GLU A 87 -20.20 12.27 15.78
N TRP A 88 -20.87 12.60 14.66
CA TRP A 88 -20.72 11.84 13.42
C TRP A 88 -19.30 11.88 12.85
N LEU A 89 -18.51 12.94 13.13
CA LEU A 89 -17.11 13.02 12.71
C LEU A 89 -16.24 12.10 13.56
N CYS A 90 -16.57 11.91 14.85
CA CYS A 90 -15.90 10.94 15.71
C CYS A 90 -16.16 9.54 15.14
N GLN A 91 -17.44 9.18 14.96
CA GLN A 91 -17.87 7.91 14.38
C GLN A 91 -17.20 7.63 13.03
N LEU A 92 -17.17 8.62 12.13
CA LEU A 92 -16.50 8.50 10.83
C LEU A 92 -14.99 8.30 10.96
N SER A 93 -14.33 9.01 11.87
CA SER A 93 -12.88 8.92 12.07
C SER A 93 -12.47 7.54 12.60
N GLY A 94 -13.22 6.99 13.56
CA GLY A 94 -12.99 5.63 14.05
C GLY A 94 -13.43 4.56 13.05
N PHE A 95 -14.50 4.78 12.29
CA PHE A 95 -14.87 3.92 11.17
C PHE A 95 -13.71 3.80 10.17
N LEU A 96 -13.16 4.92 9.70
CA LEU A 96 -12.04 4.92 8.76
C LEU A 96 -10.77 4.26 9.32
N LEU A 97 -10.50 4.41 10.63
CA LEU A 97 -9.41 3.73 11.32
C LEU A 97 -9.60 2.21 11.27
N TYR A 98 -10.76 1.70 11.67
CA TYR A 98 -11.01 0.26 11.72
C TYR A 98 -11.14 -0.35 10.33
N GLU A 99 -11.79 0.32 9.39
CA GLU A 99 -11.82 -0.09 7.98
C GLU A 99 -10.39 -0.22 7.44
N ASN A 100 -9.51 0.75 7.70
CA ASN A 100 -8.12 0.64 7.28
C ASN A 100 -7.42 -0.59 7.85
N ILE A 101 -7.54 -0.84 9.16
CA ILE A 101 -6.92 -2.01 9.80
C ILE A 101 -7.36 -3.31 9.10
N TYR A 102 -8.66 -3.57 8.99
CA TYR A 102 -9.14 -4.87 8.51
C TYR A 102 -9.06 -5.01 6.99
N ILE A 103 -9.29 -3.93 6.24
CA ILE A 103 -9.10 -3.94 4.78
C ILE A 103 -7.63 -4.19 4.43
N SER A 104 -6.69 -3.51 5.11
CA SER A 104 -5.26 -3.72 4.86
C SER A 104 -4.84 -5.14 5.21
N ILE A 105 -5.30 -5.71 6.33
CA ILE A 105 -5.08 -7.12 6.66
C ILE A 105 -5.63 -8.05 5.56
N GLY A 106 -6.85 -7.80 5.07
CA GLY A 106 -7.48 -8.56 4.01
C GLY A 106 -6.65 -8.55 2.72
N PHE A 107 -6.18 -7.38 2.29
CA PHE A 107 -5.36 -7.26 1.08
C PHE A 107 -3.95 -7.82 1.25
N LEU A 108 -3.33 -7.74 2.44
CA LEU A 108 -2.08 -8.44 2.73
C LEU A 108 -2.23 -9.96 2.60
N CYS A 109 -3.37 -10.52 3.03
CA CYS A 109 -3.69 -11.92 2.82
C CYS A 109 -3.85 -12.26 1.34
N CYS A 110 -4.59 -11.44 0.57
CA CYS A 110 -4.73 -11.62 -0.87
C CYS A 110 -3.40 -11.59 -1.61
N ILE A 111 -2.53 -10.61 -1.31
CA ILE A 111 -1.19 -10.49 -1.89
C ILE A 111 -0.37 -11.74 -1.57
N SER A 112 -0.38 -12.18 -0.31
CA SER A 112 0.38 -13.36 0.13
C SER A 112 -0.15 -14.65 -0.50
N LEU A 113 -1.47 -14.81 -0.63
CA LEU A 113 -2.09 -15.96 -1.28
C LEU A 113 -1.83 -15.99 -2.79
N ASP A 114 -1.91 -14.84 -3.45
CA ASP A 114 -1.59 -14.71 -4.87
C ASP A 114 -0.14 -15.15 -5.15
N ARG A 115 0.82 -14.72 -4.31
CA ARG A 115 2.21 -15.18 -4.43
C ARG A 115 2.39 -16.66 -4.14
N TYR A 116 1.68 -17.20 -3.15
CA TYR A 116 1.66 -18.63 -2.88
C TYR A 116 1.14 -19.43 -4.08
N LEU A 117 -0.01 -19.05 -4.65
CA LEU A 117 -0.60 -19.74 -5.80
C LEU A 117 0.31 -19.64 -7.02
N ALA A 118 0.93 -18.48 -7.27
CA ALA A 118 1.84 -18.28 -8.39
C ALA A 118 3.09 -19.16 -8.33
N VAL A 119 3.63 -19.41 -7.13
CA VAL A 119 4.89 -20.16 -6.94
C VAL A 119 4.65 -21.65 -6.75
N VAL A 120 3.64 -22.02 -5.95
CA VAL A 120 3.41 -23.41 -5.55
C VAL A 120 2.49 -24.13 -6.54
N HIS A 121 1.55 -23.42 -7.15
CA HIS A 121 0.52 -24.00 -8.03
C HIS A 121 0.33 -23.21 -9.34
N PRO A 122 1.39 -23.00 -10.14
CA PRO A 122 1.39 -22.07 -11.27
C PRO A 122 0.32 -22.35 -12.34
N LEU A 123 -0.09 -23.62 -12.51
CA LEU A 123 -1.05 -24.05 -13.54
C LEU A 123 -2.43 -24.44 -12.99
N ARG A 124 -2.57 -24.69 -11.68
CA ARG A 124 -3.78 -25.31 -11.12
C ARG A 124 -4.87 -24.31 -10.75
N PHE A 125 -4.48 -23.08 -10.38
CA PHE A 125 -5.39 -22.05 -9.85
C PHE A 125 -5.35 -20.75 -10.66
N THR A 126 -5.20 -20.85 -11.98
CA THR A 126 -5.17 -19.68 -12.88
C THR A 126 -6.48 -18.90 -12.88
N SER A 127 -7.63 -19.56 -12.68
CA SER A 127 -8.94 -18.89 -12.58
C SER A 127 -9.07 -17.99 -11.35
N LEU A 128 -8.51 -18.42 -10.20
CA LEU A 128 -8.45 -17.65 -8.95
C LEU A 128 -7.49 -16.46 -9.05
N ARG A 129 -6.56 -16.50 -10.01
CA ARG A 129 -5.61 -15.42 -10.31
C ARG A 129 -6.04 -14.58 -11.52
N SER A 130 -7.34 -14.56 -11.82
CA SER A 130 -7.88 -13.71 -12.87
C SER A 130 -8.24 -12.32 -12.34
N MET A 131 -8.22 -11.31 -13.22
CA MET A 131 -8.66 -9.95 -12.89
C MET A 131 -10.08 -9.92 -12.32
N LYS A 132 -10.98 -10.76 -12.86
CA LYS A 132 -12.37 -10.87 -12.36
C LYS A 132 -12.40 -11.37 -10.92
N ALA A 133 -11.64 -12.43 -10.63
CA ALA A 133 -11.54 -12.96 -9.27
C ALA A 133 -10.98 -11.91 -8.30
N ALA A 134 -9.93 -11.19 -8.68
CA ALA A 134 -9.34 -10.15 -7.84
C ALA A 134 -10.34 -9.02 -7.49
N TRP A 135 -11.13 -8.55 -8.47
CA TRP A 135 -12.18 -7.55 -8.22
C TRP A 135 -13.31 -8.08 -7.35
N ILE A 136 -13.77 -9.31 -7.58
CA ILE A 136 -14.81 -9.94 -6.78
C ILE A 136 -14.35 -10.09 -5.32
N VAL A 137 -13.15 -10.62 -5.09
CA VAL A 137 -12.59 -10.77 -3.74
C VAL A 137 -12.42 -9.40 -3.08
N SER A 138 -11.94 -8.39 -3.80
CA SER A 138 -11.83 -7.02 -3.28
C SER A 138 -13.19 -6.47 -2.85
N ALA A 139 -14.22 -6.64 -3.68
CA ALA A 139 -15.58 -6.20 -3.35
C ALA A 139 -16.14 -6.94 -2.12
N ILE A 140 -15.88 -8.24 -1.99
CA ILE A 140 -16.29 -9.02 -0.80
C ILE A 140 -15.62 -8.49 0.46
N ILE A 141 -14.31 -8.19 0.41
CA ILE A 141 -13.58 -7.63 1.55
C ILE A 141 -14.20 -6.30 1.96
N TRP A 142 -14.34 -5.36 1.03
CA TRP A 142 -14.96 -4.05 1.30
C TRP A 142 -16.36 -4.17 1.87
N MET A 143 -17.23 -4.96 1.25
CA MET A 143 -18.60 -5.12 1.72
C MET A 143 -18.66 -5.77 3.11
N LYS A 144 -17.77 -6.73 3.40
CA LYS A 144 -17.68 -7.38 4.71
C LYS A 144 -17.24 -6.38 5.78
N GLU A 145 -16.16 -5.64 5.54
CA GLU A 145 -15.64 -4.69 6.54
C GLU A 145 -16.64 -3.55 6.76
N ILE A 146 -17.16 -2.93 5.69
CA ILE A 146 -18.17 -1.87 5.79
C ILE A 146 -19.38 -2.36 6.59
N ALA A 147 -19.87 -3.57 6.34
CA ALA A 147 -21.02 -4.12 7.07
C ALA A 147 -20.74 -4.27 8.58
N VAL A 148 -19.52 -4.64 8.96
CA VAL A 148 -19.09 -4.70 10.36
C VAL A 148 -18.93 -3.28 10.92
N GLY A 149 -18.32 -2.36 10.16
CA GLY A 149 -18.07 -0.98 10.58
C GLY A 149 -19.32 -0.12 10.76
N VAL A 150 -20.45 -0.48 10.13
CA VAL A 150 -21.75 0.19 10.34
C VAL A 150 -22.16 0.22 11.82
N VAL A 151 -21.67 -0.72 12.63
CA VAL A 151 -21.96 -0.77 14.08
C VAL A 151 -21.56 0.52 14.80
N PHE A 152 -20.48 1.20 14.39
CA PHE A 152 -20.03 2.45 15.04
C PHE A 152 -20.99 3.62 14.82
N PHE A 153 -21.83 3.57 13.79
CA PHE A 153 -22.87 4.59 13.57
C PHE A 153 -24.17 4.27 14.32
N ARG A 154 -24.27 3.08 14.93
CA ARG A 154 -25.44 2.63 15.69
C ARG A 154 -25.30 2.89 17.19
N HIS A 155 -24.07 2.98 17.66
CA HIS A 155 -23.73 3.23 19.06
C HIS A 155 -23.19 4.66 19.24
N LYS A 156 -23.34 5.19 20.45
CA LYS A 156 -22.69 6.45 20.83
C LYS A 156 -21.22 6.17 21.08
N GLU A 157 -20.37 6.73 20.26
CA GLU A 157 -18.90 6.60 20.36
C GLU A 157 -18.27 7.83 21.04
N LEU A 158 -19.10 8.83 21.36
CA LEU A 158 -18.71 9.99 22.15
C LEU A 158 -19.15 9.77 23.60
N SER A 159 -18.20 9.67 24.50
CA SER A 159 -18.43 9.55 25.94
C SER A 159 -17.86 10.78 26.67
N THR A 160 -18.29 11.02 27.91
CA THR A 160 -17.80 12.15 28.71
C THR A 160 -16.95 11.61 29.85
N ASP A 161 -15.68 12.02 29.89
CA ASP A 161 -14.78 11.68 30.99
C ASP A 161 -15.03 12.58 32.23
N ARG A 162 -14.45 12.22 33.38
CA ARG A 162 -14.58 12.86 34.70
C ARG A 162 -14.20 14.35 34.70
N THR A 163 -13.38 14.80 33.76
CA THR A 163 -13.01 16.21 33.55
C THR A 163 -14.06 17.01 32.76
N ASN A 164 -15.22 16.42 32.45
CA ASN A 164 -16.24 16.93 31.52
C ASN A 164 -15.71 17.12 30.07
N GLN A 165 -14.68 16.35 29.70
CA GLN A 165 -14.17 16.31 28.33
C GLN A 165 -14.90 15.26 27.52
N SER A 166 -15.13 15.54 26.23
CA SER A 166 -15.78 14.58 25.34
C SER A 166 -14.70 13.70 24.69
N VAL A 167 -14.65 12.41 25.01
CA VAL A 167 -13.66 11.47 24.45
C VAL A 167 -14.29 10.62 23.34
N CYS A 168 -13.50 10.32 22.31
CA CYS A 168 -13.96 9.67 21.08
C CYS A 168 -13.41 8.24 20.97
N PHE A 169 -14.29 7.24 20.86
CA PHE A 169 -13.95 5.80 20.85
C PHE A 169 -13.25 5.28 22.12
N GLU A 170 -13.47 5.96 23.26
CA GLU A 170 -12.94 5.58 24.56
C GLU A 170 -14.08 5.23 25.52
N HIS A 171 -14.42 3.94 25.61
CA HIS A 171 -15.37 3.41 26.59
C HIS A 171 -14.63 2.71 27.72
N TYR A 172 -14.68 3.28 28.92
CA TYR A 172 -14.19 2.64 30.15
C TYR A 172 -15.27 2.79 31.24
N PRO A 173 -15.84 1.69 31.77
CA PRO A 173 -15.61 0.30 31.39
C PRO A 173 -16.20 -0.05 30.00
N MET A 174 -15.65 -1.12 29.41
CA MET A 174 -16.09 -1.70 28.13
C MET A 174 -17.57 -2.11 28.18
N GLN A 175 -18.31 -1.71 27.15
CA GLN A 175 -19.74 -1.94 27.02
C GLN A 175 -20.05 -3.37 26.55
N PRO A 176 -21.20 -3.96 26.97
CA PRO A 176 -21.54 -5.35 26.62
C PRO A 176 -21.58 -5.65 25.12
N TRP A 177 -21.90 -4.65 24.28
CA TRP A 177 -21.95 -4.81 22.82
C TRP A 177 -20.57 -4.88 22.16
N GLU A 178 -19.52 -4.41 22.84
CA GLU A 178 -18.13 -4.41 22.33
C GLU A 178 -17.49 -5.80 22.41
N TYR A 179 -17.83 -6.61 23.42
CA TYR A 179 -17.31 -7.97 23.61
C TYR A 179 -17.45 -8.87 22.37
N PRO A 180 -18.66 -9.11 21.80
CA PRO A 180 -18.80 -9.96 20.62
C PRO A 180 -18.04 -9.42 19.41
N ILE A 181 -17.94 -8.10 19.25
CA ILE A 181 -17.18 -7.46 18.17
C ILE A 181 -15.68 -7.69 18.37
N ASN A 182 -15.17 -7.56 19.59
CA ASN A 182 -13.76 -7.78 19.90
C ASN A 182 -13.36 -9.24 19.70
N TYR A 183 -14.22 -10.19 20.06
CA TYR A 183 -13.99 -11.61 19.74
C TYR A 183 -13.98 -11.87 18.22
N TYR A 184 -14.90 -11.27 17.46
CA TYR A 184 -14.91 -11.36 16.00
C TYR A 184 -13.61 -10.78 15.41
N ARG A 185 -13.21 -9.59 15.85
CA ARG A 185 -11.97 -8.91 15.42
C ARG A 185 -10.73 -9.73 15.71
N PHE A 186 -10.64 -10.33 16.90
CA PHE A 186 -9.50 -11.19 17.25
C PHE A 186 -9.48 -12.49 16.44
N THR A 187 -10.62 -13.16 16.32
CA THR A 187 -10.67 -14.48 15.66
C THR A 187 -10.61 -14.38 14.14
N ILE A 188 -11.56 -13.66 13.54
CA ILE A 188 -11.69 -13.50 12.08
C ILE A 188 -10.75 -12.42 11.56
N GLY A 189 -10.58 -11.32 12.30
CA GLY A 189 -9.73 -10.21 11.88
C GLY A 189 -8.22 -10.41 12.11
N PHE A 190 -7.81 -11.33 12.98
CA PHE A 190 -6.40 -11.56 13.29
C PHE A 190 -5.94 -13.01 13.19
N MET A 191 -6.55 -13.96 13.91
CA MET A 191 -6.08 -15.36 13.93
C MET A 191 -6.19 -16.03 12.57
N PHE A 192 -7.30 -15.81 11.85
CA PHE A 192 -7.48 -16.35 10.50
C PHE A 192 -6.47 -15.76 9.48
N PRO A 193 -6.27 -14.43 9.39
CA PRO A 193 -5.19 -13.82 8.61
C PRO A 193 -3.79 -14.31 8.98
N LEU A 194 -3.48 -14.41 10.28
CA LEU A 194 -2.19 -14.90 10.75
C LEU A 194 -1.91 -16.32 10.24
N ALA A 195 -2.91 -17.21 10.27
CA ALA A 195 -2.79 -18.56 9.74
C ALA A 195 -2.51 -18.55 8.23
N ILE A 196 -3.26 -17.75 7.45
CA ILE A 196 -3.07 -17.60 6.01
C ILE A 196 -1.65 -17.10 5.68
N LEU A 197 -1.24 -16.00 6.33
CA LEU A 197 0.07 -15.39 6.11
C LEU A 197 1.20 -16.33 6.48
N SER A 198 1.10 -17.02 7.62
CA SER A 198 2.12 -17.95 8.09
C SER A 198 2.25 -19.17 7.18
N ILE A 199 1.14 -19.78 6.77
CA ILE A 199 1.14 -20.94 5.87
C ILE A 199 1.67 -20.52 4.49
N SER A 200 1.20 -19.40 3.95
CA SER A 200 1.68 -18.86 2.67
C SER A 200 3.19 -18.60 2.71
N TYR A 201 3.68 -17.89 3.74
CA TYR A 201 5.09 -17.59 3.94
C TYR A 201 5.96 -18.84 3.93
N LEU A 202 5.61 -19.84 4.76
CA LEU A 202 6.38 -21.08 4.86
C LEU A 202 6.36 -21.88 3.56
N CYS A 203 5.22 -21.95 2.88
CA CYS A 203 5.09 -22.66 1.61
C CYS A 203 5.88 -21.99 0.48
N VAL A 204 5.78 -20.66 0.35
CA VAL A 204 6.55 -19.88 -0.64
C VAL A 204 8.05 -20.04 -0.39
N LEU A 205 8.50 -19.92 0.87
CA LEU A 205 9.92 -20.04 1.19
C LEU A 205 10.49 -21.41 0.78
N ARG A 206 9.74 -22.49 1.07
CA ARG A 206 10.12 -23.85 0.68
C ARG A 206 10.13 -24.04 -0.83
N ALA A 207 9.10 -23.58 -1.54
CA ALA A 207 8.98 -23.74 -2.99
C ALA A 207 10.05 -22.94 -3.75
N VAL A 208 10.29 -21.69 -3.36
CA VAL A 208 11.36 -20.85 -3.93
C VAL A 208 12.75 -21.46 -3.67
N GLY A 209 12.96 -22.08 -2.51
CA GLY A 209 14.20 -22.78 -2.19
C GLY A 209 14.48 -24.00 -3.06
N ARG A 210 13.42 -24.73 -3.48
CA ARG A 210 13.55 -25.93 -4.30
C ARG A 210 13.56 -25.67 -5.81
N SER A 211 13.02 -24.55 -6.26
CA SER A 211 12.96 -24.23 -7.69
C SER A 211 14.38 -24.06 -8.26
N ALA A 212 14.83 -24.92 -9.17
CA ALA A 212 16.10 -24.74 -9.87
C ALA A 212 15.99 -23.75 -11.04
N GLY A 213 14.79 -23.57 -11.62
CA GLY A 213 14.56 -22.81 -12.85
C GLY A 213 14.21 -21.33 -12.69
N THR A 214 13.93 -20.84 -11.48
CA THR A 214 13.63 -19.41 -11.25
C THR A 214 14.92 -18.59 -11.12
N GLN A 215 15.01 -17.45 -11.80
CA GLN A 215 16.17 -16.56 -11.70
C GLN A 215 16.41 -16.13 -10.24
N PRO A 216 17.69 -16.03 -9.79
CA PRO A 216 18.02 -15.74 -8.39
C PRO A 216 17.46 -14.40 -7.91
N ASP A 217 17.42 -13.39 -8.78
CA ASP A 217 16.85 -12.08 -8.47
C ASP A 217 15.32 -12.15 -8.25
N GLN A 218 14.59 -12.86 -9.13
CA GLN A 218 13.15 -13.08 -8.96
C GLN A 218 12.83 -13.84 -7.67
N LYS A 219 13.62 -14.87 -7.32
CA LYS A 219 13.47 -15.58 -6.04
C LYS A 219 13.61 -14.64 -4.85
N THR A 220 14.58 -13.73 -4.90
CA THR A 220 14.85 -12.76 -3.84
C THR A 220 13.68 -11.79 -3.69
N ARG A 221 13.16 -11.24 -4.79
CA ARG A 221 11.99 -10.35 -4.78
C ARG A 221 10.74 -11.03 -4.20
N ILE A 222 10.46 -12.27 -4.60
CA ILE A 222 9.32 -13.02 -4.06
C ILE A 222 9.47 -13.25 -2.55
N ARG A 223 10.66 -13.65 -2.09
CA ARG A 223 10.93 -13.83 -0.65
C ARG A 223 10.78 -12.52 0.11
N GLN A 224 11.32 -11.43 -0.39
CA GLN A 224 11.23 -10.11 0.24
C GLN A 224 9.78 -9.63 0.32
N LEU A 225 8.99 -9.82 -0.74
CA LEU A 225 7.59 -9.45 -0.76
C LEU A 225 6.79 -10.19 0.32
N VAL A 226 6.86 -11.53 0.36
CA VAL A 226 6.10 -12.34 1.34
C VAL A 226 6.65 -12.19 2.76
N SER A 227 7.97 -11.95 2.92
CA SER A 227 8.54 -11.61 4.23
C SER A 227 8.07 -10.24 4.73
N SER A 228 7.90 -9.28 3.81
CA SER A 228 7.43 -7.94 4.18
C SER A 228 5.96 -7.96 4.59
N THR A 229 5.08 -8.70 3.89
CA THR A 229 3.66 -8.78 4.27
C THR A 229 3.47 -9.37 5.67
N ILE A 230 4.17 -10.45 6.01
CA ILE A 230 4.10 -11.04 7.36
C ILE A 230 4.75 -10.13 8.41
N LEU A 231 5.85 -9.45 8.08
CA LEU A 231 6.49 -8.51 9.00
C LEU A 231 5.59 -7.32 9.33
N ILE A 232 4.97 -6.71 8.31
CA ILE A 232 4.01 -5.61 8.49
C ILE A 232 2.86 -6.08 9.38
N PHE A 233 2.33 -7.28 9.12
CA PHE A 233 1.24 -7.81 9.93
C PHE A 233 1.62 -8.00 11.41
N LEU A 234 2.78 -8.61 11.66
CA LEU A 234 3.26 -8.88 13.01
C LEU A 234 3.64 -7.61 13.77
N VAL A 235 4.20 -6.60 13.11
CA VAL A 235 4.63 -5.36 13.76
C VAL A 235 3.47 -4.39 13.93
N CYS A 236 2.65 -4.18 12.90
CA CYS A 236 1.61 -3.15 12.91
C CYS A 236 0.32 -3.64 13.56
N PHE A 237 -0.10 -4.88 13.32
CA PHE A 237 -1.44 -5.35 13.74
C PHE A 237 -1.43 -6.28 14.95
N SER A 238 -0.42 -7.14 15.10
CA SER A 238 -0.38 -8.12 16.20
C SER A 238 -0.45 -7.49 17.60
N PRO A 239 0.32 -6.43 17.91
CA PRO A 239 0.29 -5.84 19.26
C PRO A 239 -1.12 -5.39 19.64
N TYR A 240 -1.82 -4.70 18.74
CA TYR A 240 -3.19 -4.22 18.96
C TYR A 240 -4.14 -5.38 19.25
N HIS A 241 -4.12 -6.45 18.46
CA HIS A 241 -5.03 -7.58 18.67
C HIS A 241 -4.73 -8.35 19.96
N VAL A 242 -3.46 -8.43 20.38
CA VAL A 242 -3.09 -9.00 21.68
C VAL A 242 -3.68 -8.18 22.81
N PHE A 243 -3.46 -6.85 22.84
CA PHE A 243 -3.99 -6.00 23.89
C PHE A 243 -5.52 -5.88 23.84
N LEU A 244 -6.14 -5.95 22.66
CA LEU A 244 -7.58 -6.03 22.48
C LEU A 244 -8.16 -7.26 23.20
N LEU A 245 -7.56 -8.43 23.01
CA LEU A 245 -8.01 -9.65 23.67
C LEU A 245 -7.77 -9.60 25.18
N VAL A 246 -6.57 -9.17 25.60
CA VAL A 246 -6.22 -9.05 27.04
C VAL A 246 -7.22 -8.13 27.74
N ARG A 247 -7.53 -6.97 27.13
CA ARG A 247 -8.55 -6.05 27.61
C ARG A 247 -9.93 -6.73 27.70
N THR A 248 -10.38 -7.38 26.63
CA THR A 248 -11.69 -8.06 26.57
C THR A 248 -11.85 -9.16 27.63
N LEU A 249 -10.76 -9.81 28.05
CA LEU A 249 -10.81 -10.91 29.02
C LEU A 249 -10.63 -10.48 30.49
N LEU A 250 -9.87 -9.42 30.72
CA LEU A 250 -9.35 -9.08 32.06
C LEU A 250 -9.78 -7.71 32.58
N GLU A 251 -10.50 -6.91 31.79
CA GLU A 251 -11.05 -5.62 32.24
C GLU A 251 -12.14 -5.85 33.30
N ARG A 252 -11.75 -5.71 34.58
CA ARG A 252 -12.62 -5.95 35.74
C ARG A 252 -12.67 -4.79 36.72
N ASP A 253 -11.58 -4.03 36.83
CA ASP A 253 -11.43 -2.95 37.80
C ASP A 253 -10.59 -1.78 37.24
N CYS A 254 -10.59 -0.66 37.95
CA CYS A 254 -9.86 0.54 37.55
C CYS A 254 -8.34 0.37 37.53
N ASN A 255 -7.77 -0.48 38.39
CA ASN A 255 -6.32 -0.67 38.43
C ASN A 255 -5.84 -1.33 37.14
N PHE A 256 -6.60 -2.32 36.66
CA PHE A 256 -6.35 -2.94 35.38
C PHE A 256 -6.52 -1.95 34.22
N ILE A 257 -7.62 -1.18 34.20
CA ILE A 257 -7.89 -0.18 33.15
C ILE A 257 -6.73 0.81 33.02
N THR A 258 -6.31 1.43 34.13
CA THR A 258 -5.20 2.39 34.11
C THR A 258 -3.87 1.72 33.71
N GLY A 259 -3.66 0.45 34.09
CA GLY A 259 -2.46 -0.31 33.73
C GLY A 259 -2.37 -0.67 32.25
N ILE A 260 -3.48 -1.03 31.60
CA ILE A 260 -3.51 -1.45 30.19
C ILE A 260 -3.64 -0.29 29.22
N PHE A 261 -4.21 0.84 29.66
CA PHE A 261 -4.59 1.97 28.80
C PHE A 261 -3.49 2.41 27.83
N ASN A 262 -2.29 2.69 28.34
CA ASN A 262 -1.17 3.14 27.51
C ASN A 262 -0.71 2.07 26.51
N TYR A 263 -0.66 0.79 26.91
CA TYR A 263 -0.25 -0.29 26.03
C TYR A 263 -1.26 -0.51 24.91
N TYR A 264 -2.55 -0.49 25.23
CA TYR A 264 -3.62 -0.61 24.24
C TYR A 264 -3.54 0.54 23.23
N HIS A 265 -3.45 1.80 23.67
CA HIS A 265 -3.39 2.94 22.76
C HIS A 265 -2.08 2.99 21.96
N LEU A 266 -0.92 2.68 22.57
CA LEU A 266 0.34 2.59 21.83
C LEU A 266 0.30 1.47 20.78
N SER A 267 -0.35 0.35 21.10
CA SER A 267 -0.52 -0.74 20.14
C SER A 267 -1.47 -0.38 19.00
N LEU A 268 -2.50 0.42 19.27
CA LEU A 268 -3.37 1.00 18.25
C LEU A 268 -2.62 2.03 17.38
N LEU A 269 -1.76 2.85 17.98
CA LEU A 269 -0.86 3.76 17.26
C LEU A 269 0.05 3.00 16.28
N LEU A 270 0.53 1.80 16.66
CA LEU A 270 1.33 0.94 15.78
C LEU A 270 0.57 0.49 14.52
N THR A 271 -0.76 0.35 14.57
CA THR A 271 -1.52 -0.06 13.38
C THR A 271 -1.40 0.97 12.28
N THR A 272 -1.31 2.26 12.62
CA THR A 272 -1.22 3.39 11.68
C THR A 272 0.08 3.42 10.88
N LEU A 273 1.12 2.72 11.35
CA LEU A 273 2.39 2.60 10.64
C LEU A 273 2.27 1.73 9.39
N ASN A 274 1.19 0.94 9.25
CA ASN A 274 0.90 0.19 8.02
C ASN A 274 0.88 1.11 6.79
N CYS A 275 0.28 2.30 6.91
CA CYS A 275 0.16 3.29 5.84
C CYS A 275 1.53 3.77 5.33
N VAL A 276 2.58 3.67 6.15
CA VAL A 276 3.95 4.01 5.75
C VAL A 276 4.71 2.78 5.23
N ALA A 277 4.37 1.59 5.73
CA ALA A 277 5.05 0.35 5.40
C ALA A 277 4.53 -0.30 4.09
N ASP A 278 3.23 -0.23 3.81
CA ASP A 278 2.60 -0.84 2.64
C ASP A 278 3.15 -0.33 1.29
N PRO A 279 3.52 0.96 1.14
CA PRO A 279 4.29 1.45 -0.01
C PRO A 279 5.62 0.71 -0.27
N ALA A 280 6.24 0.10 0.75
CA ALA A 280 7.44 -0.72 0.55
C ALA A 280 7.15 -1.99 -0.27
N LEU A 281 5.92 -2.53 -0.23
CA LEU A 281 5.54 -3.71 -1.02
C LEU A 281 5.71 -3.45 -2.53
N TYR A 282 5.47 -2.21 -2.98
CA TYR A 282 5.62 -1.80 -4.38
C TYR A 282 7.07 -1.81 -4.85
N CYS A 283 8.01 -1.54 -3.94
CA CYS A 283 9.44 -1.59 -4.24
C CYS A 283 9.91 -3.01 -4.57
N PHE A 284 9.25 -4.02 -4.04
CA PHE A 284 9.56 -5.43 -4.32
C PHE A 284 8.86 -5.97 -5.57
N VAL A 285 7.77 -5.30 -5.99
CA VAL A 285 7.03 -5.64 -7.23
C VAL A 285 7.67 -5.00 -8.46
N SER A 286 8.23 -3.78 -8.35
CA SER A 286 8.83 -3.06 -9.49
C SER A 286 10.12 -2.31 -9.10
N GLU A 287 11.18 -2.52 -9.87
CA GLU A 287 12.45 -1.79 -9.66
C GLU A 287 12.36 -0.29 -9.96
N SER A 288 11.49 0.08 -10.91
CA SER A 288 11.21 1.48 -11.24
C SER A 288 10.48 2.18 -10.08
N ALA A 289 9.60 1.45 -9.39
CA ALA A 289 8.92 1.96 -8.19
C ALA A 289 9.90 2.17 -7.03
N ARG A 290 10.83 1.22 -6.81
CA ARG A 290 11.87 1.31 -5.76
C ARG A 290 12.72 2.57 -5.89
N HIS A 291 13.23 2.86 -7.09
CA HIS A 291 14.09 4.02 -7.31
C HIS A 291 13.35 5.35 -7.11
N GLY A 292 12.07 5.43 -7.50
CA GLY A 292 11.28 6.64 -7.28
C GLY A 292 10.91 6.84 -5.81
N LEU A 293 10.42 5.80 -5.12
CA LEU A 293 10.05 5.89 -3.70
C LEU A 293 11.27 6.29 -2.83
N TYR A 294 12.43 5.68 -3.07
CA TYR A 294 13.66 6.05 -2.36
C TYR A 294 14.11 7.48 -2.67
N ARG A 295 14.08 7.89 -3.94
CA ARG A 295 14.57 9.22 -4.36
C ARG A 295 13.67 10.36 -3.90
N PHE A 296 12.35 10.19 -4.03
CA PHE A 296 11.38 11.26 -3.80
C PHE A 296 10.89 11.32 -2.36
N ILE A 297 10.95 10.22 -1.61
CA ILE A 297 10.35 10.13 -0.26
C ILE A 297 11.40 9.82 0.80
N PHE A 298 12.07 8.66 0.73
CA PHE A 298 13.00 8.28 1.79
C PHE A 298 14.27 9.15 1.83
N ARG A 299 14.83 9.55 0.68
CA ARG A 299 16.04 10.39 0.61
C ARG A 299 15.85 11.78 1.24
N PRO A 300 14.77 12.54 0.98
CA PRO A 300 14.55 13.80 1.69
C PRO A 300 14.28 13.59 3.19
N ILE A 301 13.53 12.57 3.58
CA ILE A 301 13.28 12.26 5.01
C ILE A 301 14.59 11.93 5.74
N ILE A 302 15.42 11.06 5.17
CA ILE A 302 16.74 10.72 5.73
C ILE A 302 17.63 11.96 5.81
N ARG A 303 17.64 12.82 4.78
CA ARG A 303 18.39 14.08 4.83
C ARG A 303 17.89 15.01 5.93
N ILE A 304 16.57 15.14 6.11
CA ILE A 304 15.99 15.97 7.18
C ILE A 304 16.36 15.41 8.55
N LEU A 305 16.16 14.09 8.77
CA LEU A 305 16.54 13.41 10.01
C LEU A 305 18.03 13.56 10.31
N CYS A 306 18.92 13.30 9.33
CA CYS A 306 20.35 13.46 9.48
C CYS A 306 20.77 14.93 9.73
N CYS A 307 20.12 15.91 9.09
CA CYS A 307 20.38 17.33 9.35
C CYS A 307 19.95 17.75 10.76
N CYS A 308 18.83 17.22 11.27
CA CYS A 308 18.38 17.44 12.65
C CYS A 308 19.33 16.81 13.67
N CYS A 309 19.87 15.61 13.40
CA CYS A 309 20.89 14.98 14.25
C CYS A 309 22.23 15.75 14.25
N ARG A 310 22.61 16.40 13.13
CA ARG A 310 23.87 17.15 13.04
C ARG A 310 23.82 18.53 13.73
N ARG A 311 22.62 19.11 13.88
CA ARG A 311 22.41 20.42 14.51
C ARG A 311 22.43 20.38 16.05
N GLY A 312 22.39 19.19 16.65
CA GLY A 312 22.47 18.99 18.11
C GLY A 312 23.89 18.86 18.69
N ASN A 313 24.93 18.81 17.86
CA ASN A 313 26.33 18.57 18.30
C ASN A 313 27.29 19.75 18.04
N VAL A 314 26.78 20.97 17.84
CA VAL A 314 27.64 22.15 17.74
C VAL A 314 27.90 22.69 19.14
N SER A 315 28.96 22.20 19.79
CA SER A 315 29.58 22.89 20.92
C SER A 315 30.15 24.24 20.43
N PRO A 316 30.06 25.34 21.22
CA PRO A 316 30.55 26.63 20.78
C PRO A 316 32.09 26.63 20.82
N SER A 317 32.73 26.26 19.72
CA SER A 317 34.16 26.50 19.54
C SER A 317 34.38 27.95 19.11
N ASN A 318 35.19 28.66 19.91
CA ASN A 318 35.60 30.05 19.75
C ASN A 318 36.04 30.42 18.32
N PRO A 319 35.85 31.68 17.89
CA PRO A 319 36.28 32.14 16.57
C PRO A 319 37.80 32.03 16.44
N ALA A 320 38.22 31.43 15.32
CA ALA A 320 39.59 31.14 14.95
C ALA A 320 40.47 32.40 14.96
N THR A 321 41.65 32.29 15.57
CA THR A 321 42.77 33.17 15.27
C THR A 321 43.39 32.69 13.95
N ASP A 322 43.46 33.59 12.98
CA ASP A 322 44.15 33.40 11.71
C ASP A 322 45.57 32.89 11.93
N SER A 323 45.91 31.80 11.26
CA SER A 323 47.30 31.39 11.02
C SER A 323 47.35 30.74 9.65
N HIS A 324 47.83 31.53 8.69
CA HIS A 324 48.16 31.09 7.34
C HIS A 324 49.29 30.04 7.40
N GLU A 325 48.97 28.77 7.14
CA GLU A 325 49.96 27.81 6.66
C GLU A 325 49.94 27.80 5.14
N VAL A 326 50.99 28.38 4.57
CA VAL A 326 51.32 28.34 3.15
C VAL A 326 51.97 26.99 2.87
N ALA A 327 51.27 26.11 2.14
CA ALA A 327 51.89 24.95 1.52
C ALA A 327 52.55 25.39 0.21
N THR A 328 53.88 25.41 0.18
CA THR A 328 54.66 25.47 -1.05
C THR A 328 54.78 24.07 -1.63
N ASP A 329 54.30 23.86 -2.86
CA ASP A 329 54.78 22.76 -3.70
C ASP A 329 55.30 23.36 -5.00
N GLU A 330 56.62 23.29 -5.17
CA GLU A 330 57.33 23.71 -6.37
C GLU A 330 57.12 22.67 -7.46
N ASN A 331 56.44 23.06 -8.54
CA ASN A 331 56.89 22.65 -9.86
C ASN A 331 56.41 23.68 -10.90
N ASN A 332 57.35 24.54 -11.32
CA ASN A 332 57.36 25.45 -12.46
C ASN A 332 56.00 25.59 -13.21
N GLY A 333 55.19 26.63 -13.06
CA GLY A 333 55.44 27.95 -12.49
C GLY A 333 54.64 28.96 -13.31
N TYR A 334 53.32 29.00 -13.11
CA TYR A 334 52.38 30.14 -13.31
C TYR A 334 51.00 29.72 -12.77
N PRO A 335 50.54 30.17 -11.58
CA PRO A 335 49.21 29.86 -11.09
C PRO A 335 48.18 30.89 -11.57
N THR A 336 47.24 30.45 -12.41
CA THR A 336 46.07 31.25 -12.83
C THR A 336 45.00 31.19 -11.74
N VAL A 337 44.73 32.33 -11.10
CA VAL A 337 43.66 32.51 -10.12
C VAL A 337 42.37 32.84 -10.87
N THR A 338 41.40 31.92 -10.90
CA THR A 338 40.05 32.21 -11.40
C THR A 338 39.05 32.24 -10.26
N LEU A 339 38.74 33.46 -9.82
CA LEU A 339 37.66 33.82 -8.90
C LEU A 339 36.32 33.72 -9.63
N LEU A 340 35.42 32.83 -9.18
CA LEU A 340 34.01 32.84 -9.61
C LEU A 340 33.21 33.75 -8.67
N THR A 341 33.17 35.04 -8.98
CA THR A 341 32.17 35.97 -8.43
C THR A 341 30.89 35.92 -9.26
N LEU A 342 29.80 35.50 -8.61
CA LEU A 342 28.43 35.63 -9.07
C LEU A 342 28.01 37.10 -9.01
N ASN A 343 27.60 37.71 -10.13
CA ASN A 343 26.68 38.85 -10.15
C ASN A 343 26.06 39.07 -11.55
N ASN A 344 24.79 38.67 -11.67
CA ASN A 344 23.64 39.39 -12.22
C ASN A 344 23.74 40.32 -13.46
N VAL A 345 22.77 40.10 -14.37
CA VAL A 345 21.94 41.09 -15.11
C VAL A 345 22.38 41.56 -16.52
N LYS A 346 21.52 41.16 -17.49
CA LYS A 346 20.99 41.83 -18.72
C LYS A 346 21.90 42.56 -19.72
N THR A 347 21.82 42.05 -20.96
CA THR A 347 21.52 42.73 -22.25
C THR A 347 22.04 44.16 -22.46
N ASP A 348 22.88 44.36 -23.49
CA ASP A 348 22.41 44.89 -24.78
C ASP A 348 23.47 44.86 -25.90
N SER A 349 22.96 44.61 -27.11
CA SER A 349 23.39 44.98 -28.47
C SER A 349 24.88 45.28 -28.78
N ALA A 350 25.44 44.64 -29.83
CA ALA A 350 25.49 45.24 -31.17
C ALA A 350 26.40 44.47 -32.15
N SER A 351 26.04 44.64 -33.43
CA SER A 351 26.80 44.41 -34.67
C SER A 351 26.33 43.24 -35.53
N GLN A 352 25.40 43.63 -36.39
CA GLN A 352 25.05 43.09 -37.70
C GLN A 352 26.27 42.65 -38.52
N ASN A 353 26.09 41.57 -39.28
CA ASN A 353 26.50 41.54 -40.68
C ASN A 353 25.41 40.87 -41.51
N THR A 354 25.09 41.58 -42.59
CA THR A 354 23.93 41.47 -43.47
C THR A 354 24.22 40.50 -44.62
N THR A 355 23.31 39.57 -44.92
CA THR A 355 22.84 39.38 -46.31
C THR A 355 21.45 38.72 -46.35
N LEU A 356 20.50 39.55 -46.80
CA LEU A 356 19.16 39.29 -47.37
C LEU A 356 19.31 38.39 -48.64
N ALA A 357 18.33 37.70 -49.22
CA ALA A 357 16.89 37.82 -49.19
C ALA A 357 16.18 36.59 -49.83
N THR A 358 14.93 36.36 -49.37
CA THR A 358 13.67 36.05 -50.08
C THR A 358 13.48 34.78 -50.96
N GLN A 359 12.65 33.87 -50.41
CA GLN A 359 11.31 33.45 -50.88
C GLN A 359 10.86 33.78 -52.31
N THR A 360 10.32 32.76 -53.00
CA THR A 360 9.06 32.83 -53.78
C THR A 360 8.40 31.45 -53.89
N ASP A 361 7.08 31.44 -53.71
CA ASP A 361 6.12 30.36 -53.93
C ASP A 361 6.05 29.91 -55.41
N GLU A 362 5.72 28.64 -55.66
CA GLU A 362 4.83 28.28 -56.79
C GLU A 362 4.07 26.98 -56.53
N LYS A 363 2.76 27.03 -56.85
CA LYS A 363 1.73 25.98 -56.80
C LYS A 363 1.81 25.09 -58.04
N ASP A 364 1.34 23.84 -57.92
CA ASP A 364 0.37 23.17 -58.83
C ASP A 364 0.27 21.67 -58.44
N ASN A 365 -0.86 21.14 -57.97
CA ASN A 365 -2.15 20.78 -58.61
C ASN A 365 -2.27 19.27 -58.97
N ILE A 366 -3.23 18.61 -58.29
CA ILE A 366 -4.28 17.71 -58.83
C ILE A 366 -4.03 16.19 -59.05
N SER A 367 -4.91 15.43 -58.38
CA SER A 367 -5.67 14.20 -58.76
C SER A 367 -5.10 12.77 -58.55
N SER A 368 -5.74 12.11 -57.58
CA SER A 368 -6.53 10.85 -57.64
C SER A 368 -6.11 9.61 -58.45
N ASP A 369 -6.35 8.49 -57.75
CA ASP A 369 -6.82 7.17 -58.17
C ASP A 369 -5.86 6.03 -58.58
N ALA A 370 -5.95 5.00 -57.73
CA ALA A 370 -6.26 3.61 -58.03
C ALA A 370 -5.27 2.68 -58.78
N HIS A 371 -5.01 1.58 -58.09
CA HIS A 371 -4.85 0.19 -58.56
C HIS A 371 -3.60 -0.29 -59.33
N ASN A 372 -2.96 -1.26 -58.65
CA ASN A 372 -2.60 -2.62 -59.10
C ASN A 372 -1.18 -2.96 -59.60
N HIS A 373 -0.65 -4.01 -58.91
CA HIS A 373 0.25 -5.10 -59.33
C HIS A 373 1.64 -4.73 -59.89
N ARG A 374 2.74 -5.43 -59.60
CA ARG A 374 3.06 -6.80 -59.12
C ARG A 374 4.55 -6.80 -58.72
N PRO A 375 5.07 -7.85 -58.05
CA PRO A 375 6.37 -8.40 -58.43
C PRO A 375 6.23 -9.81 -59.00
N SER A 376 7.02 -10.07 -60.03
CA SER A 376 7.45 -11.38 -60.55
C SER A 376 8.02 -12.25 -59.40
N ASP A 377 7.86 -13.56 -59.33
CA ASP A 377 8.38 -14.54 -60.28
C ASP A 377 7.59 -15.86 -60.37
N LYS A 378 7.81 -16.49 -61.52
CA LYS A 378 7.27 -17.72 -62.11
C LYS A 378 7.48 -19.00 -61.27
N CYS A 379 6.52 -19.93 -61.33
CA CYS A 379 6.70 -21.29 -61.91
C CYS A 379 5.37 -22.07 -62.01
N VAL A 380 4.89 -22.19 -63.26
CA VAL A 380 4.20 -23.28 -64.00
C VAL A 380 3.14 -24.18 -63.33
N ASP A 381 1.96 -24.16 -63.97
CA ASP A 381 0.74 -24.98 -63.84
C ASP A 381 0.87 -26.45 -64.27
N SER A 382 -0.07 -27.30 -63.79
CA SER A 382 -0.96 -28.09 -64.66
C SER A 382 -2.11 -28.76 -63.88
N ASP A 383 -3.34 -28.42 -64.30
CA ASP A 383 -4.63 -29.14 -64.28
C ASP A 383 -5.27 -29.50 -62.91
N GLY A 384 -6.53 -29.19 -62.53
CA GLY A 384 -7.72 -28.61 -63.16
C GLY A 384 -8.98 -29.09 -62.38
N GLU A 385 -9.94 -28.17 -62.13
CA GLU A 385 -11.32 -28.34 -61.60
C GLU A 385 -11.63 -28.47 -60.08
N SER A 386 -11.91 -27.31 -59.45
CA SER A 386 -13.18 -26.87 -58.81
C SER A 386 -13.97 -27.80 -57.85
N SER A 387 -14.07 -27.45 -56.56
CA SER A 387 -15.28 -26.82 -55.93
C SER A 387 -15.24 -26.85 -54.38
N CYS A 388 -15.75 -25.79 -53.75
CA CYS A 388 -15.97 -25.64 -52.30
C CYS A 388 -17.06 -26.58 -51.75
N VAL A 389 -16.98 -26.98 -50.48
CA VAL A 389 -18.05 -26.90 -49.44
C VAL A 389 -17.54 -27.46 -48.08
N ILE A 390 -18.01 -26.81 -47.01
CA ILE A 390 -17.82 -27.05 -45.57
C ILE A 390 -18.47 -28.36 -45.11
N ALA A 391 -17.83 -29.15 -44.21
CA ALA A 391 -18.43 -29.67 -42.96
C ALA A 391 -17.59 -30.77 -42.26
N ILE A 392 -17.40 -30.55 -40.94
CA ILE A 392 -17.64 -31.48 -39.82
C ILE A 392 -17.01 -32.88 -39.92
N GLU A 393 -16.02 -33.15 -39.05
CA GLU A 393 -15.62 -34.52 -38.72
C GLU A 393 -15.81 -34.75 -37.21
N GLU A 394 -16.99 -35.31 -36.89
CA GLU A 394 -17.31 -35.93 -35.61
C GLU A 394 -16.90 -37.40 -35.71
N GLN A 395 -16.05 -37.85 -34.78
CA GLN A 395 -15.63 -39.24 -34.71
C GLN A 395 -16.77 -40.12 -34.20
N SER A 396 -17.17 -41.12 -34.99
CA SER A 396 -17.80 -42.33 -34.47
C SER A 396 -17.43 -43.54 -35.32
N GLN A 397 -16.72 -44.48 -34.71
CA GLN A 397 -16.44 -45.79 -35.25
C GLN A 397 -16.73 -46.79 -34.12
N LYS A 398 -17.84 -47.53 -34.22
CA LYS A 398 -17.87 -48.97 -34.60
C LYS A 398 -19.14 -49.66 -34.09
N THR A 399 -19.77 -50.35 -35.01
CA THR A 399 -21.03 -51.10 -34.97
C THR A 399 -20.82 -52.56 -34.53
N GLU A 400 -21.75 -53.11 -33.74
CA GLU A 400 -22.25 -54.52 -33.73
C GLU A 400 -23.31 -54.61 -32.60
N SER A 401 -24.63 -54.63 -32.83
CA SER A 401 -25.54 -55.63 -33.45
C SER A 401 -25.94 -56.80 -32.52
N THR A 402 -27.26 -57.02 -32.43
CA THR A 402 -28.04 -58.11 -31.78
C THR A 402 -28.09 -58.10 -30.24
N GLY A 403 -29.20 -58.27 -29.52
CA GLY A 403 -30.60 -58.57 -29.82
C GLY A 403 -31.23 -59.18 -28.56
N GLU A 404 -32.48 -58.81 -28.27
CA GLU A 404 -33.51 -59.67 -27.62
C GLU A 404 -33.53 -59.90 -26.08
N VAL A 405 -34.45 -59.18 -25.42
CA VAL A 405 -35.60 -59.63 -24.59
C VAL A 405 -35.41 -60.61 -23.39
N ASP A 406 -35.91 -60.13 -22.26
CA ASP A 406 -36.59 -60.80 -21.11
C ASP A 406 -35.85 -61.48 -19.94
N LYS A 407 -36.51 -61.22 -18.78
CA LYS A 407 -36.69 -62.02 -17.56
C LYS A 407 -35.71 -61.89 -16.38
N SER A 408 -36.20 -61.16 -15.37
CA SER A 408 -36.53 -61.59 -13.99
C SER A 408 -35.51 -62.38 -13.14
N THR A 409 -35.55 -62.06 -11.83
CA THR A 409 -34.94 -62.72 -10.65
C THR A 409 -33.42 -62.56 -10.55
N SER A 410 -32.83 -62.16 -9.42
CA SER A 410 -33.22 -62.31 -8.02
C SER A 410 -32.63 -61.20 -7.14
#